data_AF-E3C677-F1
#
_entry.id   AF-E3C677-F1
#
_cell.length_a   1.000
_cell.length_b   1.000
_cell.length_c   1.000
_cell.angle_alpha   90.00
_cell.angle_beta   90.00
_cell.angle_gamma   90.00
#
_symmetry.space_group_name_H-M   'P 1'
#
loop_
_entity.id
_entity.type
_entity.pdbx_description
1 polymer ?
#
loop_
_entity_poly.entity_id
_entity_poly.type
_entity_poly.pdbx_seq_one_letter_code
_entity_poly.pdbx_strand_id
1 'polypeptide(L)'
;MQNPFGNNNNNDQNPFNLNNLPLPPNYAKIVNDQGDIRIAKVGISWTTLWFGPLPALFRGDYYNFLLIIVLDLDYALVALFFGLNWLLEFPIPSVVFAFFYNMMYFRHLFNKGYRPADERSRQILTNARYWKEK
;
A
#
# COMPACT_ATOMS: atom_id res chain seq x y z
N MET A 1 -48.60 6.18 11.54
CA MET A 1 -47.86 6.91 12.58
C MET A 1 -46.38 6.63 12.32
N GLN A 2 -45.62 7.64 11.87
CA GLN A 2 -44.16 7.52 11.70
C GLN A 2 -43.53 7.49 13.09
N ASN A 3 -42.60 6.56 13.33
CA ASN A 3 -41.86 6.48 14.58
C ASN A 3 -40.99 7.75 14.73
N PRO A 4 -41.22 8.60 15.75
CA PRO A 4 -40.49 9.86 15.92
C PRO A 4 -39.04 9.65 16.39
N PHE A 5 -38.68 8.42 16.75
CA PHE A 5 -37.33 7.99 17.10
C PHE A 5 -36.84 6.94 16.09
N GLY A 6 -36.97 7.26 14.80
CA GLY A 6 -36.22 6.53 13.77
C GLY A 6 -34.76 6.55 14.18
N ASN A 7 -34.20 5.36 14.41
CA ASN A 7 -32.78 5.14 14.65
C ASN A 7 -32.00 5.61 13.42
N ASN A 8 -31.74 6.91 13.38
CA ASN A 8 -30.82 7.54 12.46
C ASN A 8 -29.44 7.08 12.93
N ASN A 9 -29.04 5.88 12.50
CA ASN A 9 -27.65 5.46 12.48
C ASN A 9 -26.93 6.43 11.53
N ASN A 10 -26.66 7.63 12.03
CA ASN A 10 -25.80 8.63 11.45
C ASN A 10 -24.35 8.12 11.59
N ASN A 11 -24.04 7.00 10.94
CA ASN A 11 -22.67 6.62 10.64
C ASN A 11 -22.14 7.38 9.40
N ASP A 12 -23.00 8.19 8.75
CA ASP A 12 -22.69 8.93 7.52
C ASP A 12 -22.36 10.42 7.73
N GLN A 13 -21.91 10.81 8.93
CA GLN A 13 -21.41 12.17 9.19
C GLN A 13 -19.92 12.19 9.51
N ASN A 14 -19.13 11.38 8.80
CA ASN A 14 -17.70 11.63 8.72
C ASN A 14 -17.48 12.87 7.81
N PRO A 15 -17.00 14.01 8.33
CA PRO A 15 -16.77 15.23 7.53
C PRO A 15 -15.71 15.02 6.44
N PHE A 16 -14.93 13.93 6.54
CA PHE A 16 -14.08 13.39 5.49
C PHE A 16 -14.78 12.20 4.85
N ASN A 17 -15.73 12.46 3.95
CA ASN A 17 -16.30 11.41 3.11
C ASN A 17 -15.25 10.95 2.08
N LEU A 18 -14.35 10.06 2.53
CA LEU A 18 -13.32 9.40 1.71
C LEU A 18 -13.94 8.57 0.57
N ASN A 19 -15.26 8.31 0.61
CA ASN A 19 -15.91 7.55 -0.43
C ASN A 19 -16.04 8.30 -1.74
N ASN A 20 -16.20 9.62 -1.70
CA ASN A 20 -16.43 10.46 -2.87
C ASN A 20 -15.23 11.33 -3.27
N LEU A 21 -14.02 11.01 -2.78
CA LEU A 21 -12.83 11.79 -3.12
C LEU A 21 -12.47 11.59 -4.61
N PRO A 22 -12.31 12.67 -5.41
CA PRO A 22 -11.78 12.54 -6.76
C PRO A 22 -10.32 12.09 -6.68
N LEU A 23 -10.05 10.86 -7.10
CA LEU A 23 -8.72 10.28 -7.05
C LEU A 23 -8.00 10.38 -8.40
N PRO A 24 -6.68 10.64 -8.41
CA PRO A 24 -5.90 10.60 -9.63
C PRO A 24 -5.96 9.21 -10.30
N PRO A 25 -5.69 9.13 -11.62
CA PRO A 25 -5.89 7.91 -12.40
C PRO A 25 -5.04 6.73 -11.94
N ASN A 26 -3.90 6.99 -11.30
CA ASN A 26 -2.97 5.99 -10.79
C ASN A 26 -3.17 5.63 -9.30
N TYR A 27 -4.25 6.08 -8.67
CA TYR A 27 -4.57 5.74 -7.28
C TYR A 27 -5.73 4.76 -7.23
N ALA A 28 -5.56 3.70 -6.43
CA ALA A 28 -6.58 2.71 -6.15
C ALA A 28 -7.07 2.85 -4.70
N LYS A 29 -8.38 2.68 -4.54
CA LYS A 29 -9.07 2.67 -3.25
C LYS A 29 -9.48 1.24 -2.91
N ILE A 30 -9.16 0.83 -1.68
CA ILE A 30 -9.50 -0.49 -1.15
C ILE A 30 -10.20 -0.33 0.20
N VAL A 31 -11.08 -1.26 0.52
CA VAL A 31 -11.91 -1.26 1.72
C VAL A 31 -11.94 -2.64 2.34
N ASN A 32 -12.02 -2.69 3.67
CA ASN A 32 -12.20 -3.89 4.49
C ASN A 32 -13.69 -4.01 4.90
N ASP A 33 -14.15 -5.21 5.20
CA ASP A 33 -15.46 -5.51 5.82
C ASP A 33 -15.77 -4.67 7.07
N GLN A 34 -14.74 -4.22 7.80
CA GLN A 34 -14.85 -3.31 8.96
C GLN A 34 -15.04 -1.82 8.58
N GLY A 35 -15.05 -1.49 7.29
CA GLY A 35 -15.18 -0.12 6.79
C GLY A 35 -13.89 0.70 6.74
N ASP A 36 -12.72 0.11 7.06
CA ASP A 36 -11.42 0.80 6.91
C ASP A 36 -11.09 0.99 5.42
N ILE A 37 -10.96 2.25 5.00
CA ILE A 37 -10.69 2.65 3.61
C ILE A 37 -9.24 3.09 3.50
N ARG A 38 -8.50 2.48 2.56
CA ARG A 38 -7.11 2.84 2.24
C ARG A 38 -7.00 3.25 0.79
N ILE A 39 -6.28 4.34 0.57
CA ILE A 39 -6.02 4.90 -0.76
C ILE A 39 -4.52 4.94 -0.95
N ALA A 40 -4.04 4.31 -2.02
CA ALA A 40 -2.61 4.28 -2.32
C ALA A 40 -2.36 4.34 -3.83
N LYS A 41 -1.17 4.83 -4.18
CA LYS A 41 -0.70 4.90 -5.57
C LYS A 41 -0.31 3.51 -6.06
N VAL A 42 -0.74 3.18 -7.27
CA VAL A 42 -0.34 1.98 -8.01
C VAL A 42 0.87 2.30 -8.89
N GLY A 43 1.84 1.38 -8.94
CA GLY A 43 3.10 1.56 -9.68
C GLY A 43 4.24 2.08 -8.81
N ILE A 44 5.13 2.90 -9.37
CA ILE A 44 6.40 3.30 -8.75
C ILE A 44 6.18 4.16 -7.49
N SER A 45 6.84 3.75 -6.40
CA SER A 45 6.95 4.46 -5.12
C SER A 45 8.19 5.33 -5.07
N TRP A 46 8.07 6.58 -5.51
CA TRP A 46 9.14 7.58 -5.40
C TRP A 46 9.60 7.81 -3.96
N THR A 47 8.68 7.70 -2.99
CA THR A 47 9.03 7.84 -1.58
C THR A 47 9.91 6.69 -1.09
N THR A 48 9.67 5.46 -1.55
CA THR A 48 10.51 4.30 -1.18
C THR A 48 11.88 4.37 -1.82
N LEU A 49 12.00 4.98 -3.01
CA LEU A 49 13.28 5.20 -3.67
C LEU A 49 14.23 6.07 -2.82
N TRP A 50 13.72 7.16 -2.25
CA TRP A 50 14.55 8.13 -1.52
C TRP A 50 14.63 7.87 -0.01
N PHE A 51 13.58 7.28 0.57
CA PHE A 51 13.46 7.12 2.03
C PHE A 51 13.45 5.66 2.48
N GLY A 52 13.73 4.72 1.57
CA GLY A 52 13.81 3.29 1.86
C GLY A 52 12.54 2.77 2.57
N PRO A 53 12.65 2.23 3.80
CA PRO A 53 11.54 1.62 4.52
C PRO A 53 10.59 2.63 5.20
N LEU A 54 10.97 3.90 5.36
CA LEU A 54 10.16 4.90 6.09
C LEU A 54 8.70 5.04 5.59
N PRO A 55 8.42 5.02 4.27
CA PRO A 55 7.04 5.06 3.79
C PRO A 55 6.20 3.87 4.26
N ALA A 56 6.80 2.70 4.46
CA ALA A 56 6.09 1.53 4.98
C ALA A 56 5.71 1.70 6.45
N LEU A 57 6.61 2.30 7.24
CA LEU A 57 6.37 2.63 8.64
C LEU A 57 5.19 3.60 8.78
N PHE A 58 5.22 4.72 8.05
CA PHE A 58 4.15 5.73 8.13
C PHE A 58 2.81 5.23 7.60
N ARG A 59 2.81 4.23 6.72
CA ARG A 59 1.59 3.61 6.18
C ARG A 59 1.00 2.52 7.09
N GLY A 60 1.63 2.24 8.22
CA GLY A 60 1.23 1.19 9.16
C GLY A 60 1.41 -0.22 8.59
N ASP A 61 2.34 -0.40 7.62
CA ASP A 61 2.66 -1.70 7.04
C ASP A 61 3.96 -2.25 7.64
N TYR A 62 3.87 -2.68 8.89
CA TYR A 62 5.01 -3.22 9.64
C TYR A 62 5.60 -4.50 9.02
N TYR A 63 4.79 -5.27 8.29
CA TYR A 63 5.26 -6.50 7.65
C TYR A 63 6.24 -6.17 6.52
N ASN A 64 5.83 -5.33 5.57
CA ASN A 64 6.71 -4.92 4.49
C ASN A 64 7.84 -4.01 4.98
N PHE A 65 7.63 -3.23 6.05
CA PHE A 65 8.68 -2.45 6.70
C PHE A 65 9.83 -3.32 7.21
N LEU A 66 9.53 -4.34 8.01
CA LEU A 66 10.54 -5.26 8.53
C LEU A 66 11.18 -6.08 7.41
N LEU A 67 10.40 -6.51 6.42
CA LEU A 67 10.91 -7.23 5.26
C LEU A 67 11.96 -6.40 4.50
N ILE A 68 11.69 -5.12 4.23
CA ILE A 68 12.63 -4.24 3.54
C ILE A 68 13.91 -4.08 4.36
N ILE A 69 13.82 -3.87 5.67
CA ILE A 69 14.99 -3.73 6.54
C ILE A 69 15.85 -4.99 6.51
N VAL A 70 15.23 -6.17 6.65
CA VAL A 70 15.98 -7.44 6.65
C VAL A 70 16.69 -7.65 5.31
N LEU A 71 16.00 -7.45 4.18
CA LEU A 71 16.64 -7.60 2.86
C LEU A 71 17.75 -6.57 2.61
N ASP A 72 17.60 -5.35 3.11
CA ASP A 72 18.62 -4.30 2.98
C ASP A 72 19.87 -4.62 3.83
N LEU A 73 19.69 -5.14 5.04
CA LEU A 73 20.77 -5.62 5.90
C LEU A 73 21.46 -6.86 5.31
N ASP A 74 20.69 -7.83 4.81
CA ASP A 74 21.23 -9.03 4.16
C ASP A 74 22.06 -8.64 2.93
N TYR A 75 21.58 -7.70 2.13
CA TYR A 75 22.31 -7.16 0.98
C TYR A 75 23.64 -6.53 1.41
N ALA A 76 23.62 -5.70 2.45
CA ALA A 76 24.83 -5.07 2.97
C ALA A 76 25.82 -6.11 3.52
N LEU A 77 25.33 -7.12 4.23
CA LEU A 77 26.16 -8.20 4.78
C LEU A 77 26.82 -9.01 3.67
N VAL A 78 26.08 -9.38 2.61
CA VAL A 78 26.63 -10.07 1.44
C VAL A 78 27.70 -9.22 0.76
N ALA A 79 27.44 -7.92 0.55
CA ALA A 79 28.41 -7.04 -0.06
C ALA A 79 29.73 -6.98 0.75
N LEU A 80 29.63 -6.84 2.08
CA LEU A 80 30.79 -6.81 2.97
C LEU A 80 31.52 -8.16 3.03
N PHE A 81 30.78 -9.27 3.14
CA PHE A 81 31.36 -10.61 3.27
C PHE A 81 32.18 -11.03 2.05
N PHE A 82 31.73 -10.68 0.84
CA PHE A 82 32.43 -10.97 -0.41
C PHE A 82 33.36 -9.85 -0.88
N GLY A 83 33.52 -8.77 -0.09
CA GLY A 83 34.37 -7.62 -0.46
C GLY A 83 33.85 -6.82 -1.67
N LEU A 84 32.56 -6.92 -1.97
CA LEU A 84 31.89 -6.26 -3.09
C LEU A 84 31.43 -4.84 -2.70
N ASN A 85 32.34 -4.02 -2.16
CA ASN A 85 32.00 -2.70 -1.60
C ASN A 85 31.37 -1.74 -2.62
N TRP A 86 31.67 -1.91 -3.92
CA TRP A 86 31.05 -1.15 -5.01
C TRP A 86 29.53 -1.29 -5.06
N LEU A 87 28.96 -2.38 -4.53
CA LEU A 87 27.52 -2.57 -4.40
C LEU A 87 26.89 -1.60 -3.38
N LEU A 88 27.65 -1.15 -2.37
CA LEU A 88 27.16 -0.22 -1.36
C LEU A 88 27.15 1.24 -1.84
N GLU A 89 27.85 1.55 -2.93
CA GLU A 89 27.91 2.90 -3.51
C GLU A 89 26.59 3.31 -4.17
N PHE A 90 25.82 2.34 -4.67
CA PHE A 90 24.53 2.58 -5.30
C PHE A 90 23.41 1.85 -4.54
N PRO A 91 22.31 2.53 -4.18
CA PRO A 91 21.23 1.94 -3.38
C PRO A 91 20.33 1.02 -4.22
N ILE A 92 20.89 -0.09 -4.72
CA ILE A 92 20.18 -1.10 -5.52
C ILE A 92 18.90 -1.56 -4.80
N PRO A 93 18.91 -1.89 -3.49
CA PRO A 93 17.70 -2.33 -2.81
C PRO A 93 16.59 -1.28 -2.85
N SER A 94 16.90 0.00 -2.62
CA SER A 94 15.91 1.08 -2.66
C SER A 94 15.29 1.24 -4.05
N VAL A 95 16.10 1.09 -5.12
CA VAL A 95 15.60 1.12 -6.51
C VAL A 95 14.66 -0.05 -6.76
N VAL A 96 15.06 -1.27 -6.41
CA VAL A 96 14.21 -2.47 -6.57
C VAL A 96 12.90 -2.30 -5.79
N PHE A 97 12.97 -1.94 -4.52
CA PHE A 97 11.79 -1.74 -3.69
C PHE A 97 10.91 -0.57 -4.17
N ALA A 98 11.45 0.46 -4.83
CA ALA A 98 10.62 1.51 -5.42
C ALA A 98 9.60 0.96 -6.43
N PHE A 99 9.93 -0.09 -7.19
CA PHE A 99 9.02 -0.72 -8.13
C PHE A 99 8.07 -1.73 -7.46
N PHE A 100 8.59 -2.54 -6.54
CA PHE A 100 7.84 -3.68 -5.99
C PHE A 100 7.06 -3.35 -4.71
N TYR A 101 7.44 -2.33 -3.94
CA TYR A 101 6.85 -2.05 -2.63
C TYR A 101 5.35 -1.80 -2.71
N ASN A 102 4.88 -0.95 -3.63
CA ASN A 102 3.44 -0.68 -3.73
C ASN A 102 2.66 -1.96 -4.08
N MET A 103 3.20 -2.82 -4.95
CA MET A 103 2.59 -4.12 -5.25
C MET A 103 2.51 -5.01 -4.00
N MET A 104 3.60 -5.13 -3.25
CA MET A 104 3.63 -5.93 -2.01
C MET A 104 2.67 -5.40 -0.95
N TYR A 105 2.57 -4.07 -0.82
CA TYR A 105 1.62 -3.38 0.06
C TYR A 105 0.18 -3.77 -0.25
N PHE A 106 -0.24 -3.66 -1.52
CA PHE A 106 -1.60 -4.05 -1.92
C PHE A 106 -1.86 -5.53 -1.71
N ARG A 107 -0.93 -6.40 -2.08
CA ARG A 107 -1.06 -7.86 -1.88
C ARG A 107 -1.22 -8.23 -0.41
N HIS A 108 -0.44 -7.60 0.46
CA HIS A 108 -0.57 -7.80 1.91
C HIS A 108 -1.94 -7.38 2.42
N LEU A 109 -2.49 -6.27 1.94
CA LEU A 109 -3.84 -5.84 2.29
C LEU A 109 -4.91 -6.79 1.77
N PHE A 110 -4.78 -7.31 0.56
CA PHE A 110 -5.72 -8.31 0.04
C PHE A 110 -5.72 -9.60 0.88
N ASN A 111 -4.55 -10.02 1.38
CA ASN A 111 -4.43 -11.13 2.31
C ASN A 111 -5.10 -10.84 3.66
N LYS A 112 -5.15 -9.57 4.08
CA LYS A 112 -5.86 -9.11 5.29
C LYS A 112 -7.37 -8.94 5.10
N GLY A 113 -7.92 -9.29 3.93
CA GLY A 113 -9.35 -9.19 3.66
C GLY A 113 -9.79 -7.91 2.95
N TYR A 114 -8.86 -7.00 2.59
CA TYR A 114 -9.23 -5.83 1.81
C TYR A 114 -9.68 -6.22 0.41
N ARG A 115 -10.60 -5.42 -0.15
CA ARG A 115 -11.17 -5.56 -1.49
C ARG A 115 -11.15 -4.21 -2.21
N PRO A 116 -11.11 -4.19 -3.55
CA PRO A 116 -11.30 -2.94 -4.31
C PRO A 116 -12.65 -2.30 -3.95
N ALA A 117 -12.64 -1.01 -3.60
CA ALA A 117 -13.85 -0.32 -3.16
C ALA A 117 -14.79 0.08 -4.33
N ASP A 118 -14.21 0.30 -5.52
CA ASP A 118 -14.93 0.77 -6.71
C ASP A 118 -14.49 -0.03 -7.94
N GLU A 119 -15.33 -0.04 -8.98
CA GLU A 119 -15.03 -0.70 -10.26
C GLU A 119 -13.77 -0.11 -10.93
N ARG A 120 -13.58 1.22 -10.85
CA ARG A 120 -12.37 1.89 -11.33
C ARG A 120 -11.11 1.37 -10.62
N SER A 121 -11.18 1.26 -9.28
CA SER A 121 -10.06 0.76 -8.48
C SER A 121 -9.78 -0.71 -8.80
N ARG A 122 -10.81 -1.52 -9.02
CA ARG A 122 -10.70 -2.91 -9.48
C ARG A 122 -9.97 -2.99 -10.83
N GLN A 123 -10.38 -2.21 -11.82
CA GLN A 123 -9.75 -2.19 -13.15
C GLN A 123 -8.27 -1.80 -13.08
N ILE A 124 -7.92 -0.75 -12.31
CA ILE A 124 -6.52 -0.33 -12.15
C ILE A 124 -5.69 -1.44 -11.51
N LEU A 125 -6.20 -2.06 -10.45
CA LEU A 125 -5.50 -3.13 -9.73
C LEU A 125 -5.36 -4.41 -10.58
N THR A 126 -6.37 -4.74 -11.39
CA THR A 126 -6.34 -5.86 -12.33
C THR A 126 -5.35 -5.59 -13.47
N ASN A 127 -5.39 -4.40 -14.08
CA ASN A 127 -4.48 -3.99 -15.15
C ASN A 127 -3.02 -3.97 -14.68
N ALA A 128 -2.77 -3.52 -13.44
CA ALA A 128 -1.46 -3.55 -12.81
C ALA A 128 -1.02 -4.95 -12.33
N ARG A 129 -1.87 -5.99 -12.48
CA ARG A 129 -1.65 -7.36 -12.00
C ARG A 129 -1.46 -7.46 -10.48
N TYR A 130 -2.04 -6.52 -9.73
CA TYR A 130 -2.02 -6.51 -8.27
C TYR A 130 -3.16 -7.35 -7.70
N TRP A 131 -4.29 -7.39 -8.40
CA TRP A 131 -5.48 -8.14 -8.05
C TRP A 131 -5.71 -9.29 -9.03
N LYS A 132 -6.16 -10.44 -8.51
CA LYS A 132 -6.71 -11.55 -9.29
C LYS A 132 -8.03 -11.92 -8.66
N GLU A 133 -9.10 -11.91 -9.44
CA GLU A 133 -10.38 -12.48 -9.01
C GLU A 133 -10.19 -13.99 -8.80
N LYS A 134 -10.63 -14.48 -7.64
CA LYS A 134 -10.68 -15.91 -7.33
C LYS A 134 -11.99 -16.49 -7.80
#